data_AF-B1FHI7-F1
#
_entry.id   AF-B1FHI7-F1
#
_cell.length_a   1.000
_cell.length_b   1.000
_cell.length_c   1.000
_cell.angle_alpha   90.00
_cell.angle_beta   90.00
_cell.angle_gamma   90.00
#
_symmetry.space_group_name_H-M   'P 1'
#
loop_
_entity.id
_entity.type
_entity.pdbx_description
1 polymer ?
#
loop_
_entity_poly.entity_id
_entity_poly.type
_entity_poly.pdbx_seq_one_letter_code
_entity_poly.pdbx_strand_id
1 'polypeptide(L)'
;MVTLTTSRTPVYREAAREGRLVVGVGAFTADAAEIDADTVRHSRLVVDDPAGARHEAGDLIVAQVDWQRVASLADVLRGAFERSGPLLFKTVGCAAWDLAACRTARDALDARRRG
;
A
#
# COMPACT_ATOMS: atom_id res chain seq x y z
N MET A 1 -5.44 -9.26 5.77
CA MET A 1 -4.78 -8.64 6.95
C MET A 1 -4.57 -7.18 6.63
N VAL A 2 -4.84 -6.28 7.57
CA VAL A 2 -4.59 -4.84 7.41
C VAL A 2 -3.79 -4.36 8.62
N THR A 3 -2.66 -3.68 8.40
CA THR A 3 -1.89 -2.99 9.45
C THR A 3 -2.09 -1.48 9.31
N LEU A 4 -2.45 -0.85 10.41
CA LEU A 4 -2.77 0.58 10.51
C LEU A 4 -2.44 1.06 11.92
N THR A 5 -1.17 0.95 12.28
CA THR A 5 -0.60 1.18 13.61
C THR A 5 0.46 2.26 13.53
N THR A 6 0.80 2.83 14.69
CA THR A 6 1.92 3.76 14.85
C THR A 6 3.21 3.04 15.27
N SER A 7 3.25 1.71 15.16
CA SER A 7 4.43 0.93 15.57
C SER A 7 5.62 1.26 14.69
N ARG A 8 6.79 1.39 15.31
CA ARG A 8 8.07 1.57 14.59
C ARG A 8 8.75 0.24 14.27
N THR A 9 8.30 -0.85 14.87
CA THR A 9 8.82 -2.20 14.67
C THR A 9 7.70 -3.15 14.25
N PRO A 10 8.02 -4.22 13.50
CA PRO A 10 7.00 -5.13 12.98
C PRO A 10 6.05 -5.61 14.08
N VAL A 11 4.75 -5.59 13.79
CA VAL A 11 3.70 -6.17 14.63
C VAL A 11 3.10 -7.40 13.95
N TYR A 12 3.10 -7.43 12.61
CA TYR A 12 2.70 -8.59 11.83
C TYR A 12 3.93 -9.39 11.39
N ARG A 13 3.99 -10.67 11.77
CA ARG A 13 5.14 -11.57 11.53
C ARG A 13 4.74 -12.92 10.91
N GLU A 14 3.50 -13.09 10.46
CA GLU A 14 3.10 -14.35 9.84
C GLU A 14 3.70 -14.48 8.44
N ALA A 15 4.15 -15.69 8.08
CA ALA A 15 4.70 -15.98 6.77
C ALA A 15 3.79 -15.53 5.61
N ALA A 16 4.42 -15.11 4.50
CA ALA A 16 3.70 -14.80 3.28
C ALA A 16 2.93 -16.02 2.78
N ARG A 17 1.62 -15.86 2.54
CA ARG A 17 0.73 -16.96 2.20
C ARG A 17 -0.18 -16.60 1.04
N GLU A 18 -0.27 -17.49 0.06
CA GLU A 18 -1.22 -17.35 -1.03
C GLU A 18 -2.67 -17.38 -0.50
N GLY A 19 -3.55 -16.62 -1.15
CA GLY A 19 -4.93 -16.41 -0.67
C GLY A 19 -5.05 -15.43 0.50
N ARG A 20 -3.94 -14.84 0.98
CA ARG A 20 -3.97 -13.72 1.93
C ARG A 20 -3.41 -12.46 1.28
N LEU A 21 -4.26 -11.43 1.21
CA LEU A 21 -3.81 -10.07 0.98
C LEU A 21 -3.39 -9.43 2.30
N VAL A 22 -2.17 -8.93 2.35
CA VAL A 22 -1.67 -8.06 3.41
C VAL A 22 -1.73 -6.62 2.90
N VAL A 23 -2.30 -5.72 3.69
CA VAL A 23 -2.39 -4.29 3.38
C VAL A 23 -1.65 -3.52 4.46
N GLY A 24 -0.55 -2.86 4.10
CA GLY A 24 0.21 -1.98 4.98
C GLY A 24 -0.16 -0.52 4.76
N VAL A 25 -0.50 0.20 5.83
CA VAL A 25 -0.95 1.59 5.74
C VAL A 25 -0.25 2.51 6.74
N GLY A 26 0.09 2.01 7.94
CA GLY A 26 0.58 2.84 9.05
C GLY A 26 2.05 3.28 8.94
N ALA A 27 2.92 2.51 8.31
CA ALA A 27 4.33 2.88 8.14
C ALA A 27 4.57 3.80 6.92
N PHE A 28 4.54 5.13 7.14
CA PHE A 28 4.77 6.16 6.12
C PHE A 28 6.09 6.95 6.33
N THR A 29 6.99 6.43 7.17
CA THR A 29 8.37 6.95 7.29
C THR A 29 9.37 5.86 6.93
N ALA A 30 10.53 6.25 6.40
CA ALA A 30 11.55 5.32 5.89
C ALA A 30 12.10 4.33 6.93
N ASP A 31 11.98 4.67 8.21
CA ASP A 31 12.62 3.99 9.35
C ASP A 31 11.64 3.21 10.24
N ALA A 32 10.36 3.12 9.86
CA ALA A 32 9.33 2.41 10.60
C ALA A 32 8.74 1.27 9.77
N ALA A 33 8.50 0.11 10.39
CA ALA A 33 7.84 -1.02 9.73
C ALA A 33 6.77 -1.62 10.65
N GLU A 34 5.63 -1.98 10.08
CA GLU A 34 4.55 -2.72 10.73
C GLU A 34 4.59 -4.21 10.37
N ILE A 35 5.18 -4.53 9.22
CA ILE A 35 5.21 -5.86 8.62
C ILE A 35 6.65 -6.37 8.62
N ASP A 36 6.82 -7.62 9.03
CA ASP A 36 8.12 -8.26 9.06
C ASP A 36 8.72 -8.44 7.65
N ALA A 37 10.04 -8.25 7.53
CA ALA A 37 10.75 -8.29 6.27
C ALA A 37 10.58 -9.63 5.53
N ASP A 38 10.42 -10.75 6.23
CA ASP A 38 10.18 -12.06 5.61
C ASP A 38 8.84 -12.09 4.87
N THR A 39 7.79 -11.53 5.47
CA THR A 39 6.48 -11.38 4.83
C THR A 39 6.61 -10.53 3.56
N VAL A 40 7.34 -9.41 3.64
CA VAL A 40 7.51 -8.49 2.52
C VAL A 40 8.26 -9.17 1.37
N ARG A 41 9.42 -9.78 1.66
CA ARG A 41 10.29 -10.40 0.64
C ARG A 41 9.65 -11.58 -0.08
N HIS A 42 8.77 -12.31 0.60
CA HIS A 42 8.05 -13.43 0.04
C HIS A 42 6.67 -13.07 -0.54
N SER A 43 6.33 -11.77 -0.61
CA SER A 43 5.11 -11.28 -1.23
C SER A 43 5.35 -10.63 -2.59
N ARG A 44 4.33 -10.67 -3.43
CA ARG A 44 4.20 -9.85 -4.62
C ARG A 44 3.78 -8.44 -4.17
N LEU A 45 4.62 -7.45 -4.45
CA LEU A 45 4.52 -6.11 -3.89
C LEU A 45 3.79 -5.16 -4.85
N VAL A 46 2.80 -4.45 -4.32
CA VAL A 46 2.07 -3.40 -5.01
C VAL A 46 2.07 -2.14 -4.15
N VAL A 47 2.31 -0.98 -4.77
CA VAL A 47 2.23 0.34 -4.09
C VAL A 47 1.23 1.28 -4.75
N ASP A 48 0.66 2.21 -3.99
CA ASP A 48 -0.24 3.24 -4.52
C ASP A 48 0.50 4.28 -5.37
N ASP A 49 1.60 4.82 -4.86
CA ASP A 49 2.48 5.77 -5.53
C ASP A 49 3.94 5.27 -5.50
N PRO A 50 4.50 4.82 -6.64
CA PRO A 50 5.90 4.37 -6.72
C PRO A 50 6.93 5.43 -6.31
N ALA A 51 6.65 6.72 -6.52
CA ALA A 51 7.57 7.79 -6.17
C ALA A 51 7.61 8.02 -4.65
N GLY A 52 6.45 8.21 -4.02
CA GLY A 52 6.32 8.32 -2.57
C GLY A 52 6.80 7.08 -1.84
N ALA A 53 6.39 5.88 -2.30
CA ALA A 53 6.75 4.63 -1.64
C ALA A 53 8.27 4.42 -1.51
N ARG A 54 9.07 4.82 -2.51
CA ARG A 54 10.55 4.72 -2.46
C ARG A 54 11.18 5.50 -1.31
N HIS A 55 10.50 6.52 -0.81
CA HIS A 55 11.00 7.41 0.25
C HIS A 55 10.30 7.17 1.59
N GLU A 56 9.04 6.72 1.57
CA GLU A 56 8.16 6.71 2.73
C GLU A 56 7.68 5.33 3.15
N ALA A 57 7.71 4.33 2.26
CA ALA A 57 7.21 3.00 2.57
C ALA A 57 8.21 2.22 3.42
N GLY A 58 8.27 2.51 4.71
CA GLY A 58 9.24 1.91 5.62
C GLY A 58 9.17 0.38 5.68
N ASP A 59 7.98 -0.23 5.54
CA ASP A 59 7.84 -1.70 5.40
C ASP A 59 8.70 -2.27 4.25
N LEU A 60 8.80 -1.54 3.14
CA LEU A 60 9.54 -1.96 1.94
C LEU A 60 11.01 -1.53 2.01
N ILE A 61 11.28 -0.33 2.54
CA ILE A 61 12.62 0.25 2.67
C ILE A 61 13.44 -0.56 3.67
N VAL A 62 12.90 -0.81 4.87
CA VAL A 62 13.57 -1.60 5.91
C VAL A 62 13.77 -3.04 5.45
N ALA A 63 12.82 -3.60 4.70
CA ALA A 63 12.96 -4.93 4.10
C ALA A 63 13.97 -4.97 2.94
N GLN A 64 14.50 -3.84 2.47
CA GLN A 64 15.45 -3.73 1.36
C GLN A 64 14.98 -4.45 0.10
N VAL A 65 13.73 -4.17 -0.32
CA VAL A 65 13.13 -4.82 -1.49
C VAL A 65 13.84 -4.41 -2.78
N ASP A 66 13.78 -5.28 -3.78
CA ASP A 66 14.11 -4.92 -5.15
C ASP A 66 12.97 -4.10 -5.76
N TRP A 67 13.18 -2.79 -5.90
CA TRP A 67 12.20 -1.87 -6.46
C TRP A 67 11.84 -2.12 -7.92
N GLN A 68 12.63 -2.90 -8.67
CA GLN A 68 12.26 -3.32 -10.03
C GLN A 68 11.11 -4.34 -10.03
N ARG A 69 10.86 -4.99 -8.88
CA ARG A 69 9.82 -6.00 -8.70
C ARG A 69 8.56 -5.46 -8.00
N VAL A 70 8.55 -4.18 -7.64
CA VAL A 70 7.41 -3.49 -7.02
C VAL A 70 6.53 -2.90 -8.12
N ALA A 71 5.29 -3.36 -8.21
CA ALA A 71 4.32 -2.85 -9.18
C ALA A 71 3.52 -1.68 -8.60
N SER A 72 2.97 -0.83 -9.46
CA SER A 72 2.01 0.19 -9.03
C SER A 72 0.59 -0.37 -9.01
N LEU A 73 -0.29 0.24 -8.22
CA LEU A 73 -1.72 -0.05 -8.27
C LEU A 73 -2.29 0.22 -9.68
N ALA A 74 -1.73 1.20 -10.40
CA ALA A 74 -2.09 1.49 -11.78
C ALA A 74 -1.74 0.32 -12.72
N ASP A 75 -0.63 -0.38 -12.51
CA ASP A 75 -0.27 -1.58 -13.29
C ASP A 75 -1.27 -2.71 -13.04
N VAL A 76 -1.71 -2.88 -11.78
CA VAL A 76 -2.77 -3.84 -11.43
C VAL A 76 -4.07 -3.51 -12.15
N LEU A 77 -4.48 -2.24 -12.15
CA LEU A 77 -5.71 -1.79 -12.82
C LEU A 77 -5.66 -1.97 -14.34
N ARG A 78 -4.48 -1.88 -14.95
CA ARG A 78 -4.27 -2.13 -16.39
C ARG A 78 -4.11 -3.61 -16.74
N GLY A 79 -4.12 -4.51 -15.76
CA GLY A 79 -3.89 -5.94 -15.98
C GLY A 79 -2.43 -6.30 -16.29
N ALA A 80 -1.48 -5.39 -16.01
CA ALA A 80 -0.05 -5.60 -16.22
C ALA A 80 0.65 -6.25 -15.00
N PHE A 81 -0.12 -6.82 -14.08
CA PHE A 81 0.38 -7.45 -12.86
C PHE A 81 -0.30 -8.80 -12.62
N GLU A 82 0.50 -9.85 -12.59
CA GLU A 82 0.04 -11.19 -12.23
C GLU A 82 -0.41 -11.24 -10.77
N ARG A 83 -1.54 -11.85 -10.44
CA ARG A 83 -2.06 -11.86 -9.05
C ARG A 83 -1.85 -13.18 -8.32
N SER A 84 -1.09 -14.10 -8.90
CA SER A 84 -0.72 -15.39 -8.29
C SER A 84 0.32 -15.23 -7.16
N GLY A 85 0.19 -16.06 -6.13
CA GLY A 85 1.05 -16.06 -4.95
C GLY A 85 0.61 -15.09 -3.83
N PRO A 86 1.43 -14.96 -2.76
CA PRO A 86 1.16 -14.04 -1.65
C PRO A 86 1.18 -12.58 -2.11
N LEU A 87 0.23 -11.77 -1.65
CA LEU A 87 0.08 -10.37 -2.07
C LEU A 87 0.26 -9.42 -0.89
N LEU A 88 1.07 -8.38 -1.11
CA LEU A 88 1.19 -7.26 -0.20
C LEU A 88 0.96 -5.96 -0.95
N PHE A 89 -0.05 -5.22 -0.52
CA PHE A 89 -0.29 -3.85 -0.96
C PHE A 89 0.19 -2.89 0.13
N LYS A 90 1.03 -1.93 -0.26
CA LYS A 90 1.52 -0.88 0.63
C LYS A 90 1.06 0.47 0.13
N THR A 91 0.49 1.27 1.01
CA THR A 91 0.14 2.66 0.72
C THR A 91 0.86 3.59 1.68
N VAL A 92 1.32 4.73 1.16
CA VAL A 92 1.86 5.87 1.93
C VAL A 92 0.97 7.11 1.80
N GLY A 93 -0.05 7.05 0.94
CA GLY A 93 -0.92 8.16 0.62
C GLY A 93 -0.36 8.98 -0.54
N CYS A 94 -1.26 9.56 -1.33
CA CYS A 94 -0.91 10.51 -2.36
C CYS A 94 -2.04 11.54 -2.54
N ALA A 95 -1.68 12.77 -2.87
CA ALA A 95 -2.64 13.89 -3.00
C ALA A 95 -3.74 13.64 -4.05
N ALA A 96 -3.52 12.71 -4.98
CA ALA A 96 -4.55 12.33 -5.96
C ALA A 96 -5.76 11.67 -5.27
N TRP A 97 -5.56 10.91 -4.19
CA TRP A 97 -6.65 10.33 -3.40
C TRP A 97 -7.50 11.43 -2.73
N ASP A 98 -6.85 12.40 -2.11
CA ASP A 98 -7.54 13.53 -1.46
C ASP A 98 -8.34 14.34 -2.45
N LEU A 99 -7.76 14.66 -3.61
CA LEU A 99 -8.44 15.41 -4.66
C LEU A 99 -9.66 14.66 -5.20
N ALA A 100 -9.55 13.35 -5.41
CA ALA A 100 -10.66 12.51 -5.86
C ALA A 100 -11.79 12.46 -4.81
N ALA A 101 -11.44 12.30 -3.52
CA ALA A 101 -12.40 12.33 -2.43
C ALA A 101 -13.11 13.67 -2.32
N CYS A 102 -12.38 14.79 -2.41
CA CYS A 102 -12.94 16.15 -2.40
C CYS A 102 -13.92 16.38 -3.56
N ARG A 103 -13.60 15.94 -4.78
CA ARG A 103 -14.51 16.02 -5.93
C ARG A 103 -15.79 15.23 -5.68
N THR A 104 -15.65 14.00 -5.21
CA THR A 104 -16.79 13.12 -4.87
C THR A 104 -17.70 13.77 -3.82
N ALA A 105 -17.11 14.33 -2.77
CA ALA A 105 -17.85 15.00 -1.71
C ALA A 105 -18.60 16.24 -2.21
N ARG A 106 -17.94 17.08 -3.01
CA ARG A 106 -18.56 18.27 -3.63
C ARG A 106 -19.74 17.88 -4.51
N ASP A 107 -19.56 16.91 -5.41
CA ASP A 107 -20.60 16.52 -6.36
C ASP A 107 -21.83 15.92 -5.63
N ALA A 108 -21.60 15.17 -4.54
CA ALA A 108 -22.65 14.66 -3.67
C ALA A 108 -23.41 15.77 -2.94
N LEU A 109 -22.71 16.82 -2.47
CA LEU A 109 -23.34 18.00 -1.85
C LEU A 109 -24.20 18.77 -2.85
N ASP A 110 -23.72 18.95 -4.08
CA ASP A 110 -24.47 19.62 -5.14
C ASP A 110 -25.74 18.84 -5.53
N ALA A 111 -25.66 17.51 -5.58
CA ALA A 111 -26.84 16.66 -5.83
C ALA A 111 -27.90 16.79 -4.73
N ARG A 112 -27.48 16.82 -3.44
CA ARG A 112 -28.38 17.00 -2.29
C ARG A 112 -29.04 18.37 -2.23
N ARG A 113 -28.43 19.41 -2.80
CA ARG A 113 -29.01 20.76 -2.87
C ARG A 113 -30.06 20.91 -3.98
N ARG A 114 -30.05 20.01 -4.96
CA ARG A 114 -30.96 20.03 -6.12
C ARG A 114 -32.21 19.17 -5.93
N GLY A 115 -32.24 18.28 -4.93
CA GLY A 115 -33.40 17.48 -4.55
C GLY A 115 -34.06 18.02 -3.30
#